data_AF-A0A7W6K9R6-F1
#
_entry.id   AF-A0A7W6K9R6-F1
#
_cell.length_a   1.000
_cell.length_b   1.000
_cell.length_c   1.000
_cell.angle_alpha   90.00
_cell.angle_beta   90.00
_cell.angle_gamma   90.00
#
_symmetry.space_group_name_H-M   'P 1'
#
loop_
_entity.id
_entity.type
_entity.pdbx_description
1 polymer ?
#
loop_
_entity_poly.entity_id
_entity_poly.type
_entity_poly.pdbx_seq_one_letter_code
_entity_poly.pdbx_strand_id
1 'polypeptide(L)'
;MKNFCLFVLIFLIPTFSYPQGSATGCLITDAGANYNKVYTSKNLNLLTGGHALYNNTTSTSLSTDYCSWQTVSVTGNTCGVCSLLGLCALGVCACVGTVSYGFEGEFNMVQCNLDDHTWFFGAAIGLFGILIIRKRTKL
;
A
#
# COMPACT_ATOMS: atom_id res chain seq x y z
N MET A 1 -2.96 6.46 43.07
CA MET A 1 -2.79 7.30 41.85
C MET A 1 -1.56 6.93 41.02
N LYS A 2 -0.47 6.42 41.62
CA LYS A 2 0.77 6.01 40.92
C LYS A 2 0.57 4.98 39.79
N ASN A 3 -0.39 4.07 39.91
CA ASN A 3 -0.64 3.02 38.92
C ASN A 3 -1.46 3.50 37.69
N PHE A 4 -2.15 4.64 37.80
CA PHE A 4 -2.96 5.18 36.70
C PHE A 4 -2.11 5.88 35.65
N CYS A 5 -1.05 6.59 36.06
CA CYS A 5 -0.12 7.24 35.14
C CYS A 5 0.65 6.24 34.26
N LEU A 6 0.92 5.03 34.76
CA LEU A 6 1.63 4.01 34.00
C LEU A 6 0.81 3.48 32.82
N PHE A 7 -0.52 3.34 32.99
CA PHE A 7 -1.43 2.89 31.93
C PHE A 7 -1.55 3.92 30.80
N VAL A 8 -1.60 5.21 31.13
CA VAL A 8 -1.68 6.29 30.14
C VAL A 8 -0.39 6.38 29.31
N LEU A 9 0.77 6.14 29.93
CA LEU A 9 2.06 6.18 29.23
C LEU A 9 2.24 5.05 28.21
N ILE A 10 1.66 3.88 28.45
CA ILE A 10 1.72 2.73 27.52
C ILE A 10 0.89 2.99 26.25
N PHE A 11 -0.22 3.72 26.36
CA PHE A 11 -1.06 4.10 25.21
C PHE A 11 -0.49 5.27 24.39
N LEU A 12 0.46 6.02 24.94
CA LEU A 12 1.12 7.15 24.26
C LEU A 12 2.37 6.75 23.48
N ILE A 13 2.75 5.47 23.48
CA ILE A 13 3.85 5.00 22.63
C ILE A 13 3.33 5.00 21.19
N PRO A 14 3.80 5.90 20.31
CA PRO A 14 3.42 5.83 18.91
C PRO A 14 3.90 4.48 18.38
N THR A 15 2.97 3.67 17.88
CA THR A 15 3.32 2.46 17.13
C THR A 15 3.99 2.95 15.85
N PHE A 16 5.32 2.95 15.83
CA PHE A 16 6.08 3.21 14.62
C PHE A 16 5.71 2.10 13.62
N SER A 17 4.92 2.43 12.60
CA SER A 17 4.66 1.55 11.47
C SER A 17 5.95 1.43 10.66
N TYR A 18 6.72 0.39 10.91
CA TYR A 18 7.82 0.02 10.03
C TYR A 18 7.23 -0.58 8.75
N PRO A 19 7.59 -0.08 7.56
CA PRO A 19 7.16 -0.71 6.32
C PRO A 19 7.72 -2.14 6.27
N GLN A 20 6.85 -3.16 6.32
CA GLN A 20 7.29 -4.57 6.34
C GLN A 20 7.54 -5.15 4.94
N GLY A 21 7.53 -4.32 3.89
CA GLY A 21 7.84 -4.77 2.54
C GLY A 21 8.08 -3.62 1.58
N SER A 22 9.18 -3.71 0.84
CA SER A 22 9.45 -2.94 -0.37
C SER A 22 9.41 -3.86 -1.59
N ALA A 23 8.96 -3.33 -2.72
CA ALA A 23 9.00 -4.02 -4.00
C ALA A 23 9.45 -3.04 -5.08
N THR A 24 10.36 -3.50 -5.93
CA THR A 24 10.85 -2.73 -7.08
C THR A 24 10.27 -3.32 -8.36
N GLY A 25 9.69 -2.46 -9.19
CA GLY A 25 9.08 -2.92 -10.44
C GLY A 25 8.14 -1.88 -11.04
N CYS A 26 7.13 -2.37 -11.76
CA CYS A 26 6.08 -1.55 -12.36
C CYS A 26 4.82 -1.57 -11.51
N LEU A 27 4.39 -0.41 -11.00
CA LEU A 27 3.13 -0.27 -10.28
C LEU A 27 2.04 0.24 -11.22
N ILE A 28 0.89 -0.44 -11.25
CA ILE A 28 -0.29 -0.03 -12.02
C ILE A 28 -1.41 0.38 -11.08
N THR A 29 -1.73 1.68 -11.05
CA THR A 29 -2.79 2.22 -10.21
C THR A 29 -4.13 2.34 -10.92
N ASP A 30 -4.12 2.46 -12.25
CA ASP A 30 -5.28 2.98 -12.99
C ASP A 30 -6.26 1.89 -13.47
N ALA A 31 -5.88 0.62 -13.34
CA ALA A 31 -6.68 -0.50 -13.85
C ALA A 31 -7.64 -1.11 -12.80
N GLY A 32 -7.74 -0.53 -11.60
CA GLY A 32 -8.66 -0.93 -10.52
C GLY A 32 -8.02 -1.82 -9.43
N ALA A 33 -8.81 -2.22 -8.43
CA ALA A 33 -8.32 -2.89 -7.21
C ALA A 33 -7.48 -4.17 -7.44
N ASN A 34 -7.73 -4.88 -8.55
CA ASN A 34 -6.98 -6.08 -8.92
C ASN A 34 -5.54 -5.79 -9.37
N TYR A 35 -5.23 -4.54 -9.71
CA TYR A 35 -3.95 -4.12 -10.27
C TYR A 35 -3.05 -3.38 -9.28
N ASN A 36 -3.49 -3.22 -8.02
CA ASN A 36 -2.73 -2.59 -6.94
C ASN A 36 -1.56 -3.48 -6.46
N LYS A 37 -0.67 -3.83 -7.39
CA LYS A 37 0.42 -4.79 -7.26
C LYS A 37 1.64 -4.26 -8.01
N VAL A 38 2.82 -4.62 -7.54
CA VAL A 38 4.08 -4.27 -8.20
C VAL A 38 4.55 -5.46 -9.03
N TYR A 39 4.63 -5.29 -10.35
CA TYR A 39 5.09 -6.32 -11.28
C TYR A 39 6.61 -6.30 -11.36
N THR A 40 7.25 -7.45 -11.16
CA THR A 40 8.71 -7.54 -10.97
C THR A 40 9.44 -8.18 -12.16
N SER A 41 8.73 -8.92 -13.02
CA SER A 41 9.32 -9.53 -14.21
C SER A 41 9.41 -8.55 -15.36
N LYS A 42 10.52 -7.81 -15.40
CA LYS A 42 10.87 -6.91 -16.50
C LYS A 42 11.33 -7.72 -17.71
N ASN A 43 10.66 -7.52 -18.84
CA ASN A 43 11.08 -8.01 -20.14
C ASN A 43 11.62 -6.83 -20.95
N LEU A 44 12.70 -7.07 -21.69
CA LEU A 44 13.19 -6.10 -22.64
C LEU A 44 12.18 -6.05 -23.80
N ASN A 45 11.53 -4.92 -23.98
CA ASN A 45 10.68 -4.77 -25.15
C ASN A 45 10.87 -3.39 -25.75
N LEU A 46 11.26 -3.36 -27.01
CA LEU A 46 11.46 -2.13 -27.77
C LEU A 46 10.17 -1.72 -28.51
N LEU A 47 9.19 -2.63 -28.64
CA LEU A 47 8.04 -2.48 -29.53
C LEU A 47 6.90 -1.62 -28.94
N THR A 48 6.88 -1.38 -27.62
CA THR A 48 5.89 -0.51 -26.96
C THR A 48 6.44 0.88 -26.68
N GLY A 49 6.90 1.57 -27.73
CA GLY A 49 7.27 2.98 -27.65
C GLY A 49 8.48 3.29 -26.75
N GLY A 50 9.36 2.31 -26.50
CA GLY A 50 10.56 2.48 -25.66
C GLY A 50 10.34 2.30 -24.16
N HIS A 51 9.14 1.89 -23.73
CA HIS A 51 8.85 1.61 -22.32
C HIS A 51 9.20 0.19 -21.92
N ALA A 52 9.67 0.01 -20.68
CA ALA A 52 9.88 -1.31 -20.10
C ALA A 52 8.54 -2.07 -19.99
N LEU A 53 8.53 -3.32 -20.46
CA LEU A 53 7.33 -4.15 -20.48
C LEU A 53 7.45 -5.28 -19.46
N TYR A 54 6.44 -5.45 -18.63
CA TYR A 54 6.41 -6.41 -17.54
C TYR A 54 5.43 -7.55 -17.83
N ASN A 55 5.76 -8.74 -17.34
CA ASN A 55 4.86 -9.89 -17.37
C ASN A 55 3.84 -9.81 -16.23
N ASN A 56 2.56 -10.08 -16.52
CA ASN A 56 1.49 -10.14 -15.53
C ASN A 56 1.59 -11.35 -14.57
N THR A 57 2.47 -12.33 -14.82
CA THR A 57 2.57 -13.55 -13.98
C THR A 57 3.27 -13.34 -12.65
N THR A 58 4.25 -12.43 -12.59
CA THR A 58 5.13 -12.26 -11.43
C THR A 58 4.94 -10.88 -10.84
N SER A 59 4.24 -10.85 -9.70
CA SER A 59 3.84 -9.62 -9.02
C SER A 59 3.88 -9.76 -7.52
N THR A 60 4.21 -8.68 -6.82
CA THR A 60 4.05 -8.53 -5.37
C THR A 60 2.72 -7.82 -5.10
N SER A 61 1.79 -8.49 -4.43
CA SER A 61 0.56 -7.88 -3.92
C SER A 61 0.77 -7.29 -2.54
N LEU A 62 -0.13 -6.39 -2.12
CA LEU A 62 -0.18 -5.92 -0.75
C LEU A 62 -0.38 -7.08 0.22
N SER A 63 0.36 -7.05 1.33
CA SER A 63 0.18 -7.97 2.46
C SER A 63 -1.10 -7.65 3.24
N THR A 64 -1.51 -8.55 4.12
CA THR A 64 -2.60 -8.32 5.08
C THR A 64 -2.36 -7.04 5.87
N ASP A 65 -3.41 -6.23 6.06
CA ASP A 65 -3.38 -4.92 6.75
C ASP A 65 -2.68 -3.77 6.00
N TYR A 66 -2.35 -3.95 4.71
CA TYR A 66 -1.84 -2.89 3.85
C TYR A 66 -2.83 -2.51 2.75
N CYS A 67 -3.01 -1.21 2.54
CA CYS A 67 -4.07 -0.67 1.70
C CYS A 67 -3.57 0.00 0.42
N SER A 68 -2.32 0.47 0.40
CA SER A 68 -1.77 1.17 -0.76
C SER A 68 -0.25 1.01 -0.85
N TRP A 69 0.31 1.39 -2.00
CA TRP A 69 1.73 1.50 -2.22
C TRP A 69 2.14 2.97 -2.14
N GLN A 70 3.24 3.24 -1.44
CA GLN A 70 3.88 4.54 -1.41
C GLN A 70 5.18 4.47 -2.20
N THR A 71 5.38 5.44 -3.08
CA THR A 71 6.61 5.59 -3.84
C THR A 71 7.76 5.99 -2.93
N VAL A 72 8.84 5.19 -2.95
CA VAL A 72 10.12 5.48 -2.28
C VAL A 72 11.04 6.19 -3.27
N SER A 73 11.17 5.63 -4.47
CA SER A 73 11.92 6.21 -5.56
C SER A 73 11.22 5.92 -6.89
N VAL A 74 11.16 6.92 -7.76
CA VAL A 74 10.69 6.76 -9.13
C VAL A 74 11.87 6.90 -10.06
N THR A 75 11.99 5.97 -10.99
CA THR A 75 12.99 6.09 -12.08
C THR A 75 12.56 7.12 -13.12
N GLY A 76 11.33 7.63 -13.05
CA GLY A 76 10.75 8.57 -14.02
C GLY A 76 10.29 7.90 -15.32
N ASN A 77 10.46 6.59 -15.45
CA ASN A 77 10.07 5.83 -16.63
C ASN A 77 8.64 5.28 -16.47
N THR A 78 7.81 5.53 -17.48
CA THR A 78 6.56 4.81 -17.65
C THR A 78 6.86 3.35 -18.01
N CYS A 79 6.08 2.44 -17.43
CA CYS A 79 6.16 1.01 -17.69
C CYS A 79 4.81 0.50 -18.17
N GLY A 80 4.83 -0.60 -18.91
CA GLY A 80 3.63 -1.32 -19.32
C GLY A 80 3.63 -2.72 -18.72
N VAL A 81 2.46 -3.24 -18.34
CA VAL A 81 2.27 -4.65 -18.01
C VAL A 81 1.38 -5.26 -19.07
N CYS A 82 1.86 -6.34 -19.68
CA CYS A 82 1.11 -7.06 -20.69
C CYS A 82 0.31 -8.20 -20.08
N SER A 83 -0.98 -8.31 -20.42
CA SER A 83 -1.83 -9.41 -19.94
C SER A 83 -1.33 -10.79 -20.41
N LEU A 84 -0.82 -10.88 -21.64
CA LEU A 84 -0.30 -12.11 -22.24
C LEU A 84 0.94 -11.82 -23.10
N LEU A 85 2.10 -12.28 -22.63
CA LEU A 85 3.31 -12.27 -23.44
C LEU A 85 3.15 -13.26 -24.60
N GLY A 86 3.38 -12.79 -25.81
CA GLY A 86 3.51 -13.61 -27.01
C GLY A 86 4.92 -14.17 -27.17
N LEU A 87 5.24 -14.50 -28.42
CA LEU A 87 6.57 -14.99 -28.80
C LEU A 87 7.67 -13.99 -28.39
N CYS A 88 8.66 -14.50 -27.67
CA CYS A 88 9.90 -13.79 -27.39
C CYS A 88 10.98 -14.29 -28.35
N ALA A 89 11.57 -13.37 -29.12
CA ALA A 89 12.68 -13.66 -30.02
C ALA A 89 13.81 -12.67 -29.72
N LEU A 90 15.04 -13.18 -29.57
CA LEU A 90 16.23 -12.35 -29.32
C LEU A 90 16.12 -11.39 -28.12
N GLY A 91 15.38 -11.79 -27.08
CA GLY A 91 15.17 -10.98 -25.88
C GLY A 91 14.10 -9.90 -26.01
N VAL A 92 13.42 -9.80 -27.17
CA VAL A 92 12.26 -8.94 -27.39
C VAL A 92 11.00 -9.80 -27.40
N CYS A 93 10.10 -9.56 -26.46
CA CYS A 93 8.79 -10.22 -26.44
C CYS A 93 7.78 -9.41 -27.25
N ALA A 94 6.69 -10.00 -27.73
CA ALA A 94 5.53 -9.23 -28.19
C ALA A 94 4.45 -9.26 -27.09
N CYS A 95 3.67 -8.19 -26.95
CA CYS A 95 2.45 -8.25 -26.14
C CYS A 95 1.28 -8.66 -27.04
N VAL A 96 0.56 -9.74 -26.71
CA VAL A 96 -0.57 -10.28 -27.50
C VAL A 96 -1.89 -10.00 -26.77
N GLY A 97 -2.00 -8.85 -26.12
CA GLY A 97 -3.16 -8.51 -25.30
C GLY A 97 -3.19 -7.04 -24.91
N THR A 98 -3.94 -6.73 -23.86
CA THR A 98 -4.04 -5.38 -23.31
C THR A 98 -2.76 -5.03 -22.57
N VAL A 99 -2.24 -3.83 -22.84
CA VAL A 99 -1.16 -3.22 -22.06
C VAL A 99 -1.79 -2.24 -21.09
N SER A 100 -1.55 -2.46 -19.80
CA SER A 100 -1.87 -1.48 -18.76
C SER A 100 -0.61 -0.69 -18.46
N TYR A 101 -0.72 0.63 -18.34
CA TYR A 101 0.42 1.50 -18.09
C TYR A 101 0.51 1.90 -16.62
N GLY A 102 1.74 2.15 -16.18
CA GLY A 102 2.06 2.53 -14.82
C GLY A 102 3.43 3.19 -14.76
N PHE A 103 4.04 3.19 -13.58
CA PHE A 103 5.34 3.81 -13.34
C PHE A 103 6.33 2.83 -12.70
N GLU A 104 7.58 2.90 -13.15
CA GLU A 104 8.66 2.07 -12.65
C GLU A 104 9.37 2.73 -11.46
N GLY A 105 9.51 1.99 -10.36
CA GLY A 105 10.11 2.52 -9.15
C GLY A 105 10.24 1.48 -8.04
N GLU A 106 10.64 1.97 -6.89
CA GLU A 106 10.60 1.26 -5.62
C GLU A 106 9.39 1.74 -4.81
N PHE A 107 8.63 0.79 -4.29
CA PHE A 107 7.39 1.03 -3.59
C PHE A 107 7.41 0.33 -2.24
N ASN A 108 7.02 1.04 -1.20
CA ASN A 108 6.76 0.48 0.12
C ASN A 108 5.26 0.28 0.31
N MET A 109 4.90 -0.78 1.02
CA MET A 109 3.52 -0.97 1.42
C MET A 109 3.14 0.04 2.51
N VAL A 110 1.96 0.65 2.38
CA VAL A 110 1.36 1.56 3.38
C VAL A 110 0.30 0.81 4.15
N GLN A 111 0.48 0.76 5.48
CA GLN A 111 -0.46 0.12 6.37
C GLN A 111 -1.81 0.84 6.31
N CYS A 112 -2.89 0.07 6.30
CA CYS A 112 -4.24 0.61 6.42
C CYS A 112 -4.34 1.43 7.71
N ASN A 113 -4.90 2.63 7.62
CA ASN A 113 -5.05 3.48 8.78
C ASN A 113 -6.10 2.86 9.72
N LEU A 114 -5.68 2.35 10.89
CA LEU A 114 -6.60 1.90 11.95
C LEU A 114 -7.33 3.09 12.60
N ASP A 115 -6.87 4.31 12.33
CA ASP A 115 -7.36 5.56 12.93
C ASP A 115 -8.80 5.92 12.51
N ASP A 116 -9.34 5.34 11.43
CA ASP A 116 -10.75 5.52 11.07
C ASP A 116 -11.73 4.89 12.08
N HIS A 117 -11.24 4.11 13.05
CA HIS A 117 -12.05 3.53 14.13
C HIS A 117 -11.73 4.09 15.52
N THR A 118 -10.69 4.90 15.68
CA THR A 118 -10.31 5.47 16.99
C THR A 118 -11.32 6.50 17.49
N TRP A 119 -12.05 7.17 16.58
CA TRP A 119 -13.13 8.09 16.95
C TRP A 119 -14.24 7.41 17.76
N PHE A 120 -14.54 6.14 17.48
CA PHE A 120 -15.58 5.41 18.20
C PHE A 120 -15.15 5.14 19.65
N PHE A 121 -13.89 4.75 19.85
CA PHE A 121 -13.32 4.58 21.18
C PHE A 121 -13.20 5.91 21.93
N GLY A 122 -12.80 6.99 21.24
CA GLY A 122 -12.77 8.34 21.79
C GLY A 122 -14.16 8.83 22.24
N ALA A 123 -15.18 8.62 21.42
CA ALA A 123 -16.55 8.98 21.74
C ALA A 123 -17.10 8.18 22.94
N ALA A 124 -16.85 6.88 23.00
CA ALA A 124 -17.26 6.03 24.11
C ALA A 124 -16.63 6.50 25.44
N ILE A 125 -15.32 6.75 25.46
CA ILE A 125 -14.61 7.24 26.65
C ILE A 125 -15.16 8.62 27.08
N GLY A 126 -15.42 9.52 26.12
CA GLY A 126 -16.02 10.83 26.41
C GLY A 126 -17.39 10.72 27.08
N LEU A 127 -18.24 9.81 26.59
CA LEU A 127 -19.58 9.57 27.15
C LEU A 127 -19.52 9.02 28.58
N PHE A 128 -18.68 8.01 28.83
CA PHE A 128 -18.49 7.47 30.17
C PHE A 128 -17.89 8.51 31.15
N GLY A 129 -16.95 9.33 30.68
CA GLY A 129 -16.38 10.43 31.47
C GLY A 129 -17.44 11.44 31.92
N ILE A 130 -18.30 11.88 31.01
CA ILE A 130 -19.40 12.82 31.31
C ILE A 130 -20.38 12.23 32.32
N LEU A 131 -20.75 10.96 32.17
CA LEU A 131 -21.67 10.29 33.10
C LEU A 131 -21.10 10.22 34.51
N ILE A 132 -19.80 9.93 34.67
CA ILE A 132 -19.13 9.88 35.98
C ILE A 132 -19.07 11.27 36.61
N ILE A 133 -18.73 12.31 35.83
CA ILE A 133 -18.69 13.70 36.32
C ILE A 133 -20.08 14.12 36.83
N ARG A 134 -21.13 13.92 36.02
CA ARG A 134 -22.50 14.28 36.41
C ARG A 134 -22.97 13.54 37.66
N LYS A 135 -22.52 12.29 37.86
CA LYS A 135 -22.85 11.50 39.06
C LYS A 135 -22.16 12.05 40.32
N ARG A 136 -20.97 12.65 40.19
CA ARG A 136 -20.24 13.29 41.30
C ARG A 136 -20.74 14.70 41.63
N THR A 137 -21.29 15.45 40.67
CA THR A 137 -21.80 16.81 40.92
C THR A 137 -23.21 16.84 41.51
N LYS A 138 -23.92 15.69 41.52
CA LYS A 138 -25.29 15.55 42.07
C LYS A 138 -25.35 14.85 43.44
N LEU A 139 -24.20 14.51 44.01
CA LEU A 139 -24.02 14.05 45.40
C LEU A 139 -23.37 15.18 46.19
#